data_AF-A0A178X2X4-F1
#
_entry.id   AF-A0A178X2X4-F1
#
_cell.length_a   1.000
_cell.length_b   1.000
_cell.length_c   1.000
_cell.angle_alpha   90.00
_cell.angle_beta   90.00
_cell.angle_gamma   90.00
#
_symmetry.space_group_name_H-M   'P 1'
#
loop_
_entity.id
_entity.type
_entity.pdbx_description
1 polymer ?
#
loop_
_entity_poly.entity_id
_entity_poly.type
_entity_poly.pdbx_seq_one_letter_code
_entity_poly.pdbx_strand_id
1 'polypeptide(L)'
;MVELPGTFGRAFFVPYPEEFDVAAVCDVCGKGPGFGKSVSHSHRRTNRRWNPNIQVVHAKVGVSQRKRLNACTSCIKAGKVVRG
;
A
#
# COMPACT_ATOMS: atom_id res chain seq x y z
N MET A 1 0.24 25.61 40.81
CA MET A 1 0.71 24.21 40.82
C MET A 1 -0.06 23.49 39.75
N VAL A 2 0.69 22.93 38.81
CA VAL A 2 0.24 22.54 37.47
C VAL A 2 -0.19 21.09 37.52
N GLU A 3 -1.46 20.79 37.22
CA GLU A 3 -1.84 19.46 36.76
C GLU A 3 -2.32 19.59 35.32
N LEU A 4 -1.42 19.20 34.41
CA LEU A 4 -1.62 19.19 32.97
C LEU A 4 -2.72 18.18 32.60
N PRO A 5 -3.69 18.51 31.72
CA PRO A 5 -4.48 17.49 31.03
C PRO A 5 -3.59 16.81 29.99
N GLY A 6 -2.77 15.85 30.44
CA GLY A 6 -1.64 15.33 29.69
C GLY A 6 -1.68 13.84 29.39
N THR A 7 -2.73 13.33 28.74
CA THR A 7 -2.66 12.04 28.03
C THR A 7 -3.48 12.05 26.73
N PHE A 8 -3.12 12.92 25.78
CA PHE A 8 -3.39 12.69 24.35
C PHE A 8 -2.35 11.69 23.80
N GLY A 9 -2.35 10.48 24.37
CA GLY A 9 -1.46 9.40 23.98
C GLY A 9 -2.07 8.54 22.87
N ARG A 10 -2.10 9.07 21.64
CA ARG A 10 -2.05 8.30 20.39
C ARG A 10 -1.90 9.24 19.19
N ALA A 11 -0.73 9.86 19.11
CA ALA A 11 -0.17 10.20 17.83
C ALA A 11 0.05 8.89 17.03
N PHE A 12 -0.95 8.50 16.25
CA PHE A 12 -0.74 7.85 14.95
C PHE A 12 -1.31 8.78 13.87
N PHE A 13 -0.91 10.05 13.96
CA PHE A 13 -0.69 10.86 12.79
C PHE A 13 0.48 10.18 12.08
N VAL A 14 0.20 9.24 11.19
CA VAL A 14 1.17 8.80 10.17
C VAL A 14 0.83 9.61 8.92
N PRO A 15 1.23 10.89 8.81
CA PRO A 15 1.45 11.46 7.49
C PRO A 15 2.68 10.73 6.95
N TYR A 16 2.80 10.63 5.63
CA TYR A 16 3.86 9.88 4.96
C TYR A 16 3.56 8.37 4.89
N PRO A 17 2.83 7.93 3.85
CA PRO A 17 3.18 6.66 3.24
C PRO A 17 4.70 6.63 3.04
N GLU A 18 5.37 5.63 3.61
CA GLU A 18 6.75 5.36 3.20
C GLU A 18 6.71 5.07 1.70
N GLU A 19 7.33 5.96 0.92
CA GLU A 19 7.44 5.85 -0.53
C GLU A 19 8.43 4.70 -0.80
N PHE A 20 7.90 3.51 -1.10
CA PHE A 20 8.73 2.41 -1.57
C PHE A 20 8.93 2.60 -3.08
N ASP A 21 10.10 3.07 -3.51
CA ASP A 21 10.49 3.41 -4.89
C ASP A 21 10.36 2.27 -5.94
N VAL A 22 9.81 1.12 -5.57
CA VAL A 22 9.71 -0.08 -6.39
C VAL A 22 8.30 -0.24 -6.95
N ALA A 23 8.17 -0.08 -8.27
CA ALA A 23 6.88 -0.10 -9.01
C ALA A 23 6.05 -1.40 -8.86
N ALA A 24 6.64 -2.47 -8.31
CA ALA A 24 5.96 -3.75 -8.08
C ALA A 24 5.53 -3.97 -6.63
N VAL A 25 5.66 -2.96 -5.75
CA VAL A 25 5.23 -3.03 -4.35
C VAL A 25 4.14 -1.99 -4.08
N CYS A 26 3.22 -2.32 -3.17
CA CYS A 26 2.24 -1.37 -2.67
C CYS A 26 2.82 -0.53 -1.53
N ASP A 27 2.80 0.79 -1.65
CA ASP A 27 3.33 1.75 -0.66
C ASP A 27 2.63 1.64 0.71
N VAL A 28 1.35 1.23 0.72
CA VAL A 28 0.51 1.16 1.93
C VAL A 28 0.70 -0.15 2.69
N CYS A 29 1.01 -1.23 1.99
CA CYS A 29 0.85 -2.59 2.49
C CYS A 29 2.08 -3.49 2.24
N GLY A 30 3.12 -2.98 1.57
CA GLY A 30 4.37 -3.70 1.31
C GLY A 30 4.22 -4.94 0.43
N LYS A 31 3.07 -5.13 -0.25
CA LYS A 31 2.82 -6.33 -1.04
C LYS A 31 3.67 -6.34 -2.30
N GLY A 32 4.65 -7.23 -2.38
CA GLY A 32 5.50 -7.44 -3.54
C GLY A 32 5.07 -8.61 -4.45
N PRO A 33 5.76 -8.80 -5.57
CA PRO A 33 5.51 -9.91 -6.48
C PRO A 33 5.93 -11.25 -5.87
N GLY A 34 5.07 -12.25 -5.98
CA GLY A 34 5.39 -13.64 -5.64
C GLY A 34 6.04 -14.38 -6.81
N PHE A 35 6.93 -15.33 -6.52
CA PHE A 35 7.55 -16.19 -7.53
C PHE A 35 7.12 -17.64 -7.36
N GLY A 36 6.91 -18.36 -8.47
CA GLY A 36 6.73 -19.81 -8.46
C GLY A 36 6.49 -20.38 -9.84
N LYS A 37 5.76 -21.50 -9.93
CA LYS A 37 5.64 -22.28 -11.16
C LYS A 37 4.20 -22.35 -11.67
N SER A 38 4.03 -22.25 -12.98
CA SER A 38 2.84 -22.74 -13.65
C SER A 38 2.99 -24.24 -13.85
N VAL A 39 1.99 -25.03 -13.47
CA VAL A 39 1.97 -26.47 -13.68
C VAL A 39 0.89 -26.77 -14.71
N SER A 40 1.28 -27.32 -15.86
CA SER A 40 0.31 -27.80 -16.85
C SER A 40 -0.31 -29.13 -16.44
N HIS A 41 -1.39 -29.53 -17.11
CA HIS A 41 -1.98 -30.86 -16.95
C HIS A 41 -0.97 -32.01 -17.16
N SER A 42 0.05 -31.78 -18.00
CA SER A 42 1.17 -32.70 -18.26
C SER A 42 2.37 -32.53 -17.30
N HIS A 43 2.20 -31.84 -16.17
CA HIS A 43 3.26 -31.57 -15.18
C HIS A 43 4.49 -30.79 -15.70
N ARG A 44 4.37 -30.10 -16.84
CA ARG A 44 5.44 -29.19 -17.29
C ARG A 44 5.46 -27.96 -16.40
N ARG A 45 6.60 -27.71 -15.76
CA ARG A 45 6.81 -26.59 -14.83
C ARG A 45 7.48 -25.43 -15.55
N THR A 46 6.76 -24.33 -15.74
CA THR A 46 7.34 -23.07 -16.25
C THR A 46 7.46 -22.04 -15.13
N ASN A 47 8.50 -21.21 -15.16
CA ASN A 47 8.65 -20.15 -14.17
C ASN A 47 7.59 -19.07 -14.41
N ARG A 48 6.88 -18.65 -13.35
CA ARG A 48 5.95 -17.53 -13.42
C ARG A 48 6.08 -16.60 -12.23
N ARG A 49 5.79 -15.33 -12.47
CA ARG A 49 5.70 -14.29 -11.45
C ARG A 49 4.22 -13.94 -11.23
N TRP A 50 3.79 -13.91 -9.98
CA TRP A 50 2.49 -13.39 -9.56
C TRP A 50 2.64 -11.94 -9.14
N ASN A 51 2.18 -11.02 -9.98
CA ASN A 51 2.15 -9.62 -9.62
C ASN A 51 0.85 -9.31 -8.87
N PRO A 52 0.91 -8.70 -7.67
CA PRO A 52 -0.28 -8.11 -7.07
C PRO A 52 -0.86 -7.05 -8.01
N ASN A 53 -2.19 -6.92 -8.03
CA ASN A 53 -2.85 -5.90 -8.83
C ASN A 53 -2.65 -4.53 -8.17
N ILE A 54 -1.54 -3.88 -8.53
CA ILE A 54 -1.15 -2.54 -8.11
C ILE A 54 -1.72 -1.54 -9.11
N GLN A 55 -2.38 -0.52 -8.58
CA GLN A 55 -3.01 0.54 -9.35
C GLN A 55 -2.45 1.88 -8.88
N VAL A 56 -2.17 2.76 -9.85
CA VAL A 56 -1.76 4.13 -9.55
C VAL A 56 -3.01 4.90 -9.13
N VAL A 57 -2.99 5.45 -7.93
CA VAL A 57 -4.12 6.22 -7.37
C VAL A 57 -3.67 7.61 -6.94
N HIS A 58 -4.57 8.57 -7.08
CA HIS A 58 -4.39 9.90 -6.52
C HIS A 58 -4.88 9.88 -5.06
N ALA A 59 -3.94 10.00 -4.13
CA ALA A 59 -4.23 10.06 -2.71
C ALA A 59 -4.18 11.51 -2.23
N LYS A 60 -5.17 11.89 -1.41
CA LYS A 60 -5.18 13.18 -0.71
C LYS A 60 -4.23 13.09 0.49
N VAL A 61 -3.08 13.76 0.41
CA VAL A 61 -2.06 13.80 1.49
C VAL A 61 -2.23 15.05 2.37
N GLY A 62 -3.14 15.96 1.99
CA GLY A 62 -3.52 17.15 2.76
C GLY A 62 -4.77 17.82 2.18
N VAL A 63 -4.99 19.10 2.53
CA VAL A 63 -6.19 19.87 2.13
C VAL A 63 -6.25 20.11 0.62
N SER A 64 -5.12 20.34 -0.04
CA SER A 64 -5.05 20.66 -1.48
C SER A 64 -4.09 19.79 -2.30
N GLN A 65 -3.18 19.05 -1.66
CA GLN A 65 -2.16 18.28 -2.38
C GLN A 65 -2.62 16.84 -2.64
N ARG A 66 -2.62 16.48 -3.94
CA ARG A 66 -2.82 15.12 -4.43
C ARG A 66 -1.48 14.53 -4.83
N LYS A 67 -1.05 13.46 -4.18
CA LYS A 67 0.12 12.68 -4.61
C LYS A 67 -0.32 11.44 -5.40
N ARG A 68 0.50 11.03 -6.36
CA ARG A 68 0.37 9.72 -7.03
C ARG A 68 1.01 8.68 -6.12
N LEU A 69 0.27 7.62 -5.78
CA LEU A 69 0.74 6.50 -4.97
C LEU A 69 0.41 5.18 -5.65
N ASN A 70 1.25 4.17 -5.42
CA ASN A 70 1.04 2.80 -5.88
C ASN A 70 0.27 2.01 -4.82
N ALA A 71 -1.02 1.78 -5.06
CA ALA A 71 -1.91 1.09 -4.13
C ALA A 71 -2.43 -0.24 -4.71
N CYS A 72 -2.34 -1.31 -3.93
CA CYS A 72 -2.96 -2.58 -4.32
C CYS A 72 -4.49 -2.54 -4.14
N THR A 73 -5.21 -3.28 -4.98
CA THR A 73 -6.68 -3.33 -4.95
C THR A 73 -7.26 -3.68 -3.59
N SER A 74 -6.58 -4.48 -2.77
CA SER A 74 -7.04 -4.77 -1.40
C SER A 74 -7.01 -3.55 -0.48
N CYS A 75 -5.97 -2.71 -0.59
CA CYS A 75 -5.82 -1.55 0.28
C CYS A 75 -6.73 -0.42 -0.19
N ILE A 76 -7.03 -0.38 -1.50
CA ILE A 76 -8.06 0.50 -2.03
C ILE A 76 -9.47 0.04 -1.62
N LYS A 77 -9.76 -1.26 -1.70
CA LYS A 77 -11.05 -1.83 -1.26
C LYS A 77 -11.28 -1.61 0.24
N ALA A 78 -10.21 -1.64 1.04
CA ALA A 78 -10.26 -1.39 2.47
C ALA A 78 -10.41 0.10 2.85
N GLY A 79 -10.48 1.02 1.88
CA GLY A 79 -10.61 2.45 2.16
C GLY A 79 -9.39 3.10 2.81
N LYS A 80 -8.24 2.41 2.84
CA LYS A 80 -6.98 2.93 3.40
C LYS A 80 -6.39 4.07 2.56
N VAL A 81 -6.89 4.26 1.34
CA VAL A 81 -6.50 5.34 0.44
C VAL A 81 -7.72 6.14 0.05
N VAL A 82 -7.71 7.44 0.38
CA VAL A 82 -8.77 8.37 0.01
C VAL A 82 -8.59 8.77 -1.45
N ARG A 83 -9.40 8.20 -2.34
CA ARG A 83 -9.53 8.66 -3.73
C ARG A 83 -10.37 9.93 -3.75
N GLY A 84 -9.99 10.92 -4.55
CA GLY A 84 -10.92 11.97 -4.98
C GLY A 84 -10.26 13.20 -5.53
#